data_AF-A0A8H5M8D9-F1
#
_entry.id   AF-A0A8H5M8D9-F1
#
_cell.length_a   1.000
_cell.length_b   1.000
_cell.length_c   1.000
_cell.angle_alpha   90.00
_cell.angle_beta   90.00
_cell.angle_gamma   90.00
#
_symmetry.space_group_name_H-M   'P 1'
#
loop_
_entity.id
_entity.type
_entity.pdbx_description
1 polymer ?
#
loop_
_entity_poly.entity_id
_entity_poly.type
_entity_poly.pdbx_seq_one_letter_code
_entity_poly.pdbx_strand_id
1 'polypeptide(L)'
;MFNSYATISALLVVSLAARIQAIPFAGLTSALPRDVTHIALDERSHEYVAFKRDGSLYGRYSADMADFDIRPRDTPASTCTNLTIDEAKTLGGWNTIVKYADDKWGTGSRKIVVNPKDYPSSGALVCITDQNVKATFTGSPTCQSNKVTTSGQITGTNGTVSIAVAQGFTATASLVVSKAATIGVSDTLSAKINFPEVAEVSESVTLSTSITNTQTSGFDSSHNDVSTVTVVMNAPKGETCNAITSVTTCTLQATGRVQYLASGWVWFNYDDKTHGHYKWSVNIESAVTNADDRSSYAEIKGSVEATTHASYKGKCA
;
A
#
# COMPACT_ATOMS: atom_id res chain seq x y z
N MET A 1 67.07 -43.33 -15.58
CA MET A 1 65.72 -43.72 -15.13
C MET A 1 65.34 -42.82 -13.97
N PHE A 2 64.32 -42.01 -14.19
CA PHE A 2 63.34 -41.36 -13.28
C PHE A 2 63.65 -40.98 -11.81
N ASN A 3 63.09 -39.80 -11.47
CA ASN A 3 62.55 -39.33 -10.18
C ASN A 3 63.51 -38.63 -9.20
N SER A 4 63.13 -37.58 -8.46
CA SER A 4 61.87 -36.82 -8.36
C SER A 4 62.19 -35.51 -7.62
N TYR A 5 61.59 -34.39 -8.06
CA TYR A 5 61.53 -33.14 -7.27
C TYR A 5 60.33 -33.21 -6.33
N ALA A 6 60.54 -32.97 -5.05
CA ALA A 6 59.48 -32.87 -4.04
C ALA A 6 59.04 -31.40 -3.91
N THR A 7 57.78 -31.12 -4.25
CA THR A 7 57.09 -29.86 -3.96
C THR A 7 56.27 -30.01 -2.69
N ILE A 8 56.48 -29.11 -1.72
CA ILE A 8 55.71 -28.99 -0.47
C ILE A 8 54.50 -28.09 -0.75
N SER A 9 53.29 -28.66 -0.71
CA SER A 9 52.04 -27.90 -0.73
C SER A 9 51.57 -27.65 0.71
N ALA A 10 51.55 -26.39 1.13
CA ALA A 10 50.87 -25.95 2.35
C ALA A 10 49.37 -25.79 2.07
N LEU A 11 48.53 -26.61 2.70
CA LEU A 11 47.08 -26.42 2.73
C LEU A 11 46.72 -25.34 3.76
N LEU A 12 46.22 -24.20 3.30
CA LEU A 12 45.59 -23.18 4.12
C LEU A 12 44.11 -23.56 4.29
N VAL A 13 43.71 -24.03 5.48
CA VAL A 13 42.30 -24.24 5.83
C VAL A 13 41.72 -22.88 6.23
N VAL A 14 41.01 -22.24 5.31
CA VAL A 14 40.20 -21.05 5.61
C VAL A 14 38.87 -21.55 6.18
N SER A 15 38.74 -21.51 7.51
CA SER A 15 37.46 -21.70 8.18
C SER A 15 36.57 -20.48 7.95
N LEU A 16 35.64 -20.56 6.99
CA LEU A 16 34.52 -19.63 6.90
C LEU A 16 33.61 -19.87 8.11
N ALA A 17 33.81 -19.10 9.17
CA ALA A 17 32.77 -18.88 10.16
C ALA A 17 31.69 -18.00 9.49
N ALA A 18 30.63 -18.63 9.00
CA ALA A 18 29.43 -17.92 8.56
C ALA A 18 28.90 -17.14 9.77
N ARG A 19 29.08 -15.82 9.77
CA ARG A 19 28.43 -14.92 10.70
C ARG A 19 26.94 -14.98 10.40
N ILE A 20 26.18 -15.74 11.20
CA ILE A 20 24.72 -15.64 11.25
C ILE A 20 24.44 -14.24 11.78
N GLN A 21 24.21 -13.28 10.87
CA GLN A 21 23.59 -12.02 11.26
C GLN A 21 22.18 -12.39 11.74
N ALA A 22 21.93 -12.18 13.03
CA ALA A 22 20.63 -12.42 13.62
C ALA A 22 19.61 -11.49 12.95
N ILE A 23 18.81 -12.04 12.04
CA ILE A 23 17.71 -11.31 11.42
C ILE A 23 16.66 -11.07 12.53
N PRO A 24 16.26 -9.82 12.80
CA PRO A 24 15.23 -9.54 13.79
C PRO A 24 13.93 -10.25 13.44
N PHE A 25 13.22 -10.77 14.45
CA PHE A 25 12.07 -11.67 14.24
C PHE A 25 10.95 -11.06 13.40
N ALA A 26 10.80 -9.73 13.38
CA ALA A 26 9.89 -9.01 12.48
C ALA A 26 10.25 -9.17 10.98
N GLY A 27 11.55 -9.07 10.67
CA GLY A 27 12.10 -9.37 9.35
C GLY A 27 12.12 -10.88 9.08
N LEU A 28 12.12 -11.70 10.14
CA LEU A 28 12.03 -13.13 10.03
C LEU A 28 10.62 -13.61 9.76
N THR A 29 9.55 -13.09 10.39
CA THR A 29 8.16 -13.55 10.17
C THR A 29 7.64 -13.22 8.79
N SER A 30 8.09 -12.10 8.22
CA SER A 30 7.89 -11.76 6.80
C SER A 30 8.76 -12.62 5.86
N ALA A 31 9.84 -13.23 6.36
CA ALA A 31 10.75 -14.13 5.66
C ALA A 31 10.60 -15.61 6.05
N LEU A 32 9.68 -15.97 6.96
CA LEU A 32 9.45 -17.34 7.37
C LEU A 32 8.88 -18.01 6.14
N PRO A 33 9.39 -19.18 5.74
CA PRO A 33 8.82 -19.90 4.62
C PRO A 33 7.33 -20.06 4.85
N ARG A 34 6.52 -19.97 3.78
CA ARG A 34 5.06 -20.21 3.82
C ARG A 34 4.67 -21.56 4.44
N ASP A 35 5.66 -22.43 4.61
CA ASP A 35 5.51 -23.73 5.26
C ASP A 35 5.40 -23.64 6.78
N VAL A 36 5.85 -22.54 7.41
CA VAL A 36 5.66 -22.29 8.86
C VAL A 36 4.26 -21.77 9.09
N THR A 37 3.46 -22.57 9.80
CA THR A 37 2.01 -22.29 9.95
C THR A 37 1.61 -21.94 11.38
N HIS A 38 2.43 -22.33 12.35
CA HIS A 38 2.20 -22.06 13.76
C HIS A 38 3.54 -21.90 14.49
N ILE A 39 3.54 -21.08 15.53
CA ILE A 39 4.67 -20.93 16.45
C ILE A 39 4.17 -21.11 17.89
N ALA A 40 5.04 -21.55 18.79
CA ALA A 40 4.80 -21.53 20.22
C ALA A 40 5.75 -20.55 20.90
N LEU A 41 5.37 -20.01 22.07
CA LEU A 41 6.30 -19.32 22.96
C LEU A 41 6.79 -20.30 24.03
N ASP A 42 8.10 -20.49 24.11
CA ASP A 42 8.77 -21.10 25.25
C ASP A 42 9.12 -20.01 26.25
N GLU A 43 8.28 -19.86 27.27
CA GLU A 43 8.43 -18.79 28.27
C GLU A 43 9.67 -18.93 29.14
N ARG A 44 10.25 -20.14 29.24
CA ARG A 44 11.45 -20.36 30.07
C ARG A 44 12.72 -19.87 29.38
N SER A 45 12.85 -20.17 28.10
CA SER A 45 13.99 -19.76 27.27
C SER A 45 13.76 -18.41 26.59
N HIS A 46 12.52 -17.91 26.63
CA HIS A 46 12.08 -16.71 25.93
C HIS A 46 12.32 -16.82 24.42
N GLU A 47 11.98 -18.00 23.86
CA GLU A 47 12.14 -18.32 22.45
C GLU A 47 10.79 -18.62 21.78
N TYR A 48 10.63 -18.17 20.54
CA TYR A 48 9.64 -18.71 19.63
C TYR A 48 10.12 -20.05 19.06
N VAL A 49 9.27 -21.06 19.15
CA VAL A 49 9.47 -22.37 18.53
C VAL A 49 8.57 -22.44 17.31
N ALA A 50 9.16 -22.49 16.11
CA ALA A 50 8.43 -22.45 14.85
C ALA A 50 8.21 -23.84 14.26
N PHE A 51 7.01 -24.09 13.74
CA PHE A 51 6.61 -25.39 13.23
C PHE A 51 6.05 -25.31 11.82
N LYS A 52 6.39 -26.31 11.01
CA LYS A 52 5.81 -26.49 9.68
C LYS A 52 4.36 -26.98 9.76
N ARG A 53 3.64 -26.98 8.64
CA ARG A 53 2.25 -27.47 8.55
C ARG A 53 2.06 -28.92 9.06
N ASP A 54 3.04 -29.78 8.84
CA ASP A 54 3.05 -31.18 9.31
C ASP A 54 3.37 -31.32 10.81
N GLY A 55 3.68 -30.22 11.50
CA GLY A 55 4.06 -30.19 12.92
C GLY A 55 5.54 -30.44 13.18
N SER A 56 6.37 -30.65 12.14
CA SER A 56 7.81 -30.76 12.31
C SER A 56 8.43 -29.43 12.74
N LEU A 57 9.45 -29.50 13.60
CA LEU A 57 10.19 -28.34 14.06
C LEU A 57 10.91 -27.69 12.87
N TYR A 58 10.63 -26.41 12.64
CA TYR A 58 11.36 -25.59 11.67
C TYR A 58 12.60 -24.95 12.31
N GLY A 59 12.45 -24.37 13.50
CA GLY A 59 13.53 -23.68 14.19
C GLY A 59 13.11 -23.02 15.49
N ARG A 60 14.09 -22.42 16.18
CA ARG A 60 13.90 -21.63 17.40
C ARG A 60 14.49 -20.24 17.21
N TYR A 61 13.83 -19.23 17.75
CA TYR A 61 14.20 -17.82 17.58
C TYR A 61 13.99 -17.05 18.88
N SER A 62 14.90 -16.14 19.20
CA SER A 62 14.76 -15.29 20.39
C SER A 62 13.51 -14.41 20.30
N ALA A 63 12.65 -14.43 21.32
CA ALA A 63 11.51 -13.53 21.43
C ALA A 63 11.95 -12.09 21.75
N ASP A 64 13.12 -11.91 22.38
CA ASP A 64 13.70 -10.61 22.73
C ASP A 64 14.26 -9.80 21.56
N MET A 65 14.31 -10.34 20.33
CA MET A 65 14.70 -9.56 19.14
C MET A 65 13.59 -8.59 18.68
N ALA A 66 12.63 -8.30 19.56
CA ALA A 66 11.43 -7.51 19.38
C ALA A 66 11.63 -5.99 19.41
N ASP A 67 12.85 -5.51 19.71
CA ASP A 67 13.14 -4.06 19.77
C ASP A 67 13.24 -3.39 18.38
N PHE A 68 13.16 -4.18 17.30
CA PHE A 68 12.86 -3.64 15.97
C PHE A 68 11.36 -3.52 15.81
N ASP A 69 10.84 -2.44 16.39
CA ASP A 69 9.55 -1.80 16.19
C ASP A 69 8.78 -2.30 14.93
N ILE A 70 7.90 -3.29 15.11
CA ILE A 70 6.87 -3.65 14.11
C ILE A 70 5.70 -2.66 14.18
N ARG A 71 5.76 -1.67 15.08
CA ARG A 71 4.80 -0.59 15.01
C ARG A 71 5.02 0.09 13.66
N PRO A 72 3.94 0.45 12.96
CA PRO A 72 4.03 1.60 12.08
C PRO A 72 4.52 2.75 12.97
N ARG A 73 5.83 3.02 12.94
CA ARG A 73 6.42 4.21 13.55
C ARG A 73 5.55 5.37 13.07
N ASP A 74 5.19 6.31 13.96
CA ASP A 74 4.43 7.54 13.69
C ASP A 74 5.03 8.37 12.54
N THR A 75 4.91 7.83 11.34
CA THR A 75 5.43 8.26 10.05
C THR A 75 4.22 8.44 9.15
N PRO A 76 4.26 9.40 8.21
CA PRO A 76 3.08 9.78 7.44
C PRO A 76 2.45 8.55 6.78
N ALA A 77 1.20 8.30 7.18
CA ALA A 77 0.26 7.30 6.67
C ALA A 77 0.90 5.97 6.21
N SER A 78 1.13 5.05 7.17
CA SER A 78 1.42 3.66 6.87
C SER A 78 0.31 3.03 6.02
N THR A 79 0.63 2.04 5.19
CA THR A 79 -0.38 1.22 4.49
C THR A 79 -0.98 0.14 5.38
N CYS A 80 -0.44 -0.02 6.60
CA CYS A 80 -0.81 -1.05 7.57
C CYS A 80 -1.01 -0.47 8.98
N THR A 81 -1.88 -1.11 9.74
CA THR A 81 -2.17 -0.85 11.17
C THR A 81 -2.35 -2.17 11.92
N ASN A 82 -2.38 -2.12 13.24
CA ASN A 82 -2.56 -3.30 14.08
C ASN A 82 -3.99 -3.83 13.99
N LEU A 83 -4.12 -5.12 13.73
CA LEU A 83 -5.42 -5.79 13.79
C LEU A 83 -5.86 -5.99 15.26
N THR A 84 -7.05 -5.54 15.62
CA THR A 84 -7.60 -5.81 16.95
C THR A 84 -8.28 -7.19 16.99
N ILE A 85 -8.48 -7.73 18.20
CA ILE A 85 -9.17 -9.01 18.36
C ILE A 85 -10.64 -8.94 17.93
N ASP A 86 -11.30 -7.80 18.13
CA ASP A 86 -12.71 -7.66 17.76
C ASP A 86 -12.86 -7.57 16.23
N GLU A 87 -11.94 -6.89 15.55
CA GLU A 87 -11.85 -6.89 14.09
C GLU A 87 -11.51 -8.27 13.52
N ALA A 88 -10.53 -8.98 14.12
CA ALA A 88 -10.14 -10.32 13.69
C ALA A 88 -11.31 -11.31 13.71
N LYS A 89 -12.22 -11.18 14.69
CA LYS A 89 -13.45 -12.00 14.77
C LYS A 89 -14.45 -11.71 13.66
N THR A 90 -14.36 -10.55 12.99
CA THR A 90 -15.23 -10.22 11.85
C THR A 90 -14.77 -10.83 10.53
N LEU A 91 -13.56 -11.41 10.49
CA LEU A 91 -13.03 -12.06 9.29
C LEU A 91 -13.88 -13.29 8.93
N GLY A 92 -14.19 -13.46 7.64
CA GLY A 92 -14.93 -14.64 7.17
C GLY A 92 -14.24 -15.96 7.52
N GLY A 93 -12.90 -15.97 7.55
CA GLY A 93 -12.07 -17.11 7.92
C GLY A 93 -11.81 -17.28 9.41
N TRP A 94 -12.40 -16.46 10.29
CA TRP A 94 -12.15 -16.52 11.74
C TRP A 94 -12.38 -17.91 12.33
N ASN A 95 -13.50 -18.55 11.98
CA ASN A 95 -13.82 -19.89 12.46
C ASN A 95 -12.81 -20.95 12.00
N THR A 96 -12.22 -20.77 10.81
CA THR A 96 -11.15 -21.65 10.31
C THR A 96 -9.88 -21.53 11.16
N ILE A 97 -9.53 -20.31 11.59
CA ILE A 97 -8.38 -20.06 12.48
C ILE A 97 -8.61 -20.73 13.85
N VAL A 98 -9.80 -20.55 14.43
CA VAL A 98 -10.16 -21.15 15.72
C VAL A 98 -10.18 -22.68 15.61
N LYS A 99 -10.80 -23.23 14.56
CA LYS A 99 -10.84 -24.66 14.29
C LYS A 99 -9.45 -25.25 14.10
N TYR A 100 -8.55 -24.54 13.40
CA TYR A 100 -7.17 -24.98 13.24
C TYR A 100 -6.49 -25.18 14.61
N ALA A 101 -6.66 -24.22 15.53
CA ALA A 101 -6.12 -24.32 16.88
C ALA A 101 -6.78 -25.46 17.69
N ASP A 102 -8.09 -25.64 17.58
CA ASP A 102 -8.82 -26.74 18.23
C ASP A 102 -8.35 -28.11 17.76
N ASP A 103 -8.22 -28.29 16.45
CA ASP A 103 -7.81 -29.56 15.84
C ASP A 103 -6.34 -29.91 16.19
N LYS A 104 -5.49 -28.90 16.41
CA LYS A 104 -4.06 -29.10 16.73
C LYS A 104 -3.77 -29.22 18.21
N TRP A 105 -4.43 -28.42 19.06
CA TRP A 105 -4.05 -28.27 20.46
C TRP A 105 -5.21 -28.44 21.44
N GLY A 106 -6.41 -28.72 20.93
CA GLY A 106 -7.61 -28.97 21.71
C GLY A 106 -8.41 -27.70 22.06
N THR A 107 -9.60 -27.92 22.61
CA THR A 107 -10.59 -26.88 22.95
C THR A 107 -10.46 -26.40 24.40
N GLY A 108 -9.29 -26.56 25.02
CA GLY A 108 -9.06 -26.18 26.42
C GLY A 108 -9.34 -24.70 26.66
N SER A 109 -9.60 -24.34 27.93
CA SER A 109 -9.80 -22.95 28.33
C SER A 109 -8.59 -22.10 27.92
N ARG A 110 -8.86 -21.01 27.21
CA ARG A 110 -7.83 -20.18 26.58
C ARG A 110 -8.29 -18.75 26.32
N LYS A 111 -7.35 -17.83 26.30
CA LYS A 111 -7.52 -16.44 25.84
C LYS A 111 -6.94 -16.29 24.44
N ILE A 112 -7.74 -15.76 23.51
CA ILE A 112 -7.29 -15.46 22.15
C ILE A 112 -6.87 -14.00 22.06
N VAL A 113 -5.66 -13.72 21.58
CA VAL A 113 -5.09 -12.37 21.43
C VAL A 113 -4.39 -12.21 20.07
N VAL A 114 -4.24 -10.99 19.57
CA VAL A 114 -3.69 -10.74 18.23
C VAL A 114 -2.39 -9.91 18.28
N ASN A 115 -2.33 -8.90 19.15
CA ASN A 115 -1.17 -8.03 19.34
C ASN A 115 -0.80 -7.90 20.83
N PRO A 116 -0.32 -8.98 21.47
CA PRO A 116 0.02 -8.98 22.89
C PRO A 116 1.30 -8.20 23.19
N LYS A 117 1.28 -7.44 24.29
CA LYS A 117 2.40 -6.56 24.70
C LYS A 117 3.65 -7.32 25.12
N ASP A 118 3.48 -8.52 25.67
CA ASP A 118 4.59 -9.32 26.22
C ASP A 118 5.46 -9.97 25.14
N TYR A 119 4.96 -10.06 23.90
CA TYR A 119 5.68 -10.64 22.78
C TYR A 119 5.24 -9.97 21.46
N PRO A 120 5.55 -8.67 21.31
CA PRO A 120 4.96 -7.80 20.28
C PRO A 120 5.50 -8.07 18.88
N SER A 121 6.60 -8.82 18.74
CA SER A 121 7.23 -9.10 17.45
C SER A 121 6.50 -10.13 16.58
N SER A 122 5.37 -10.65 17.07
CA SER A 122 4.56 -11.67 16.40
C SER A 122 3.08 -11.26 16.39
N GLY A 123 2.81 -10.02 16.03
CA GLY A 123 1.47 -9.48 15.94
C GLY A 123 0.72 -9.89 14.67
N ALA A 124 -0.49 -9.35 14.51
CA ALA A 124 -1.18 -9.32 13.22
C ALA A 124 -1.51 -7.89 12.81
N LEU A 125 -1.45 -7.66 11.51
CA LEU A 125 -1.67 -6.38 10.87
C LEU A 125 -2.85 -6.48 9.92
N VAL A 126 -3.48 -5.34 9.68
CA VAL A 126 -4.38 -5.11 8.55
C VAL A 126 -3.75 -4.08 7.64
N CYS A 127 -3.68 -4.40 6.35
CA CYS A 127 -3.03 -3.57 5.34
C CYS A 127 -3.94 -3.31 4.14
N ILE A 128 -3.82 -2.13 3.53
CA ILE A 128 -4.32 -1.90 2.17
C ILE A 128 -3.36 -2.62 1.20
N THR A 129 -3.87 -3.60 0.46
CA THR A 129 -3.04 -4.54 -0.33
C THR A 129 -2.90 -4.17 -1.79
N ASP A 130 -3.91 -3.52 -2.35
CA ASP A 130 -3.84 -3.04 -3.71
C ASP A 130 -2.86 -1.87 -3.77
N GLN A 131 -1.74 -2.08 -4.46
CA GLN A 131 -0.82 -0.99 -4.79
C GLN A 131 -1.53 0.12 -5.57
N ASN A 132 -2.64 -0.18 -6.25
CA ASN A 132 -3.48 0.75 -6.98
C ASN A 132 -4.97 0.33 -6.87
N VAL A 133 -5.73 0.98 -6.00
CA VAL A 133 -7.20 0.87 -5.95
C VAL A 133 -7.76 1.37 -7.28
N LYS A 134 -8.47 0.51 -8.01
CA LYS A 134 -9.06 0.89 -9.31
C LYS A 134 -10.35 1.66 -9.08
N ALA A 135 -10.38 2.92 -9.50
CA ALA A 135 -11.60 3.69 -9.58
C ALA A 135 -12.34 3.38 -10.90
N THR A 136 -13.66 3.38 -10.85
CA THR A 136 -14.54 3.24 -12.02
C THR A 136 -15.41 4.47 -12.13
N PHE A 137 -15.53 5.02 -13.33
CA PHE A 137 -16.45 6.11 -13.59
C PHE A 137 -17.87 5.59 -13.81
N THR A 138 -18.84 6.35 -13.33
CA THR A 138 -20.26 6.07 -13.51
C THR A 138 -20.93 7.23 -14.23
N GLY A 139 -21.78 6.92 -15.20
CA GLY A 139 -22.46 7.92 -16.04
C GLY A 139 -21.59 8.53 -17.14
N SER A 140 -22.12 9.56 -17.79
CA SER A 140 -21.43 10.31 -18.84
C SER A 140 -20.76 11.57 -18.27
N PRO A 141 -19.60 11.98 -18.80
CA PRO A 141 -18.89 13.17 -18.34
C PRO A 141 -19.69 14.42 -18.67
N THR A 142 -19.72 15.38 -17.73
CA THR A 142 -20.20 16.73 -18.02
C THR A 142 -19.01 17.61 -18.35
N CYS A 143 -18.88 18.03 -19.60
CA CYS A 143 -17.74 18.82 -20.06
C CYS A 143 -18.14 20.25 -20.43
N GLN A 144 -17.33 21.21 -20.01
CA GLN A 144 -17.43 22.62 -20.39
C GLN A 144 -16.12 23.06 -21.02
N SER A 145 -16.20 23.81 -22.13
CA SER A 145 -15.03 24.32 -22.82
C SER A 145 -15.08 25.84 -22.93
N ASN A 146 -13.99 26.49 -22.55
CA ASN A 146 -13.82 27.93 -22.62
C ASN A 146 -12.58 28.27 -23.45
N LYS A 147 -12.62 29.39 -24.17
CA LYS A 147 -11.46 29.91 -24.89
C LYS A 147 -10.86 31.06 -24.11
N VAL A 148 -9.57 30.96 -23.82
CA VAL A 148 -8.79 32.02 -23.15
C VAL A 148 -7.83 32.62 -24.18
N THR A 149 -7.85 33.94 -24.31
CA THR A 149 -6.98 34.67 -25.23
C THR A 149 -5.89 35.39 -24.45
N THR A 150 -4.64 35.13 -24.80
CA THR A 150 -3.47 35.86 -24.28
C THR A 150 -2.88 36.69 -25.40
N SER A 151 -2.71 37.98 -25.19
CA SER A 151 -2.24 38.91 -26.22
C SER A 151 -0.84 39.44 -25.93
N GLY A 152 -0.11 39.77 -27.00
CA GLY A 152 1.14 40.52 -26.94
C GLY A 152 1.21 41.51 -28.10
N GLN A 153 1.71 42.70 -27.84
CA GLN A 153 1.76 43.79 -28.81
C GLN A 153 3.18 44.30 -28.98
N ILE A 154 3.56 44.59 -30.24
CA ILE A 154 4.79 45.31 -30.55
C ILE A 154 4.41 46.70 -31.06
N THR A 155 4.98 47.74 -30.46
CA THR A 155 4.82 49.13 -30.89
C THR A 155 6.04 49.59 -31.69
N GLY A 156 5.81 50.25 -32.84
CA GLY A 156 6.85 50.96 -33.60
C GLY A 156 7.40 50.27 -34.86
N THR A 157 7.81 48.99 -34.81
CA THR A 157 8.42 48.24 -35.94
C THR A 157 7.94 46.79 -36.01
N ASN A 158 8.30 46.04 -37.07
CA ASN A 158 8.06 44.58 -37.14
C ASN A 158 8.92 43.86 -36.09
N GLY A 159 8.42 42.80 -35.47
CA GLY A 159 9.21 42.03 -34.50
C GLY A 159 8.60 40.69 -34.13
N THR A 160 9.24 39.99 -33.19
CA THR A 160 8.78 38.72 -32.64
C THR A 160 8.10 38.91 -31.29
N VAL A 161 6.86 38.42 -31.15
CA VAL A 161 6.16 38.34 -29.87
C VAL A 161 6.29 36.91 -29.33
N SER A 162 6.73 36.79 -28.08
CA SER A 162 6.71 35.53 -27.34
C SER A 162 5.54 35.56 -26.36
N ILE A 163 4.55 34.68 -26.56
CA ILE A 163 3.40 34.54 -25.65
C ILE A 163 3.53 33.22 -24.88
N ALA A 164 3.53 33.31 -23.56
CA ALA A 164 3.46 32.15 -22.69
C ALA A 164 2.01 31.67 -22.58
N VAL A 165 1.77 30.37 -22.84
CA VAL A 165 0.46 29.71 -22.70
C VAL A 165 0.60 28.46 -21.84
N ALA A 166 -0.42 28.17 -21.03
CA ALA A 166 -0.48 26.92 -20.27
C ALA A 166 -0.87 25.76 -21.20
N GLN A 167 -0.19 24.63 -21.06
CA GLN A 167 -0.48 23.38 -21.76
C GLN A 167 -0.35 22.20 -20.81
N GLY A 168 -1.26 21.22 -20.91
CA GLY A 168 -1.26 20.03 -20.07
C GLY A 168 -2.61 19.85 -19.38
N PHE A 169 -2.65 19.10 -18.27
CA PHE A 169 -3.91 18.86 -17.57
C PHE A 169 -3.76 18.80 -16.05
N THR A 170 -4.87 19.02 -15.36
CA THR A 170 -5.01 18.79 -13.93
C THR A 170 -6.15 17.79 -13.70
N ALA A 171 -5.99 16.94 -12.70
CA ALA A 171 -7.02 16.00 -12.26
C ALA A 171 -7.20 16.15 -10.75
N THR A 172 -8.42 16.46 -10.31
CA THR A 172 -8.77 16.62 -8.89
C THR A 172 -9.86 15.63 -8.55
N ALA A 173 -9.66 14.82 -7.52
CA ALA A 173 -10.64 13.89 -7.00
C ALA A 173 -11.08 14.34 -5.60
N SER A 174 -12.40 14.37 -5.39
CA SER A 174 -13.02 14.57 -4.08
C SER A 174 -13.88 13.36 -3.78
N LEU A 175 -13.47 12.56 -2.79
CA LEU A 175 -14.01 11.24 -2.50
C LEU A 175 -14.42 11.12 -1.04
N VAL A 176 -15.41 10.26 -0.78
CA VAL A 176 -15.84 9.89 0.57
C VAL A 176 -15.93 8.38 0.71
N VAL A 177 -15.69 7.87 1.92
CA VAL A 177 -15.97 6.48 2.26
C VAL A 177 -17.48 6.30 2.41
N SER A 178 -18.13 5.63 1.46
CA SER A 178 -19.57 5.33 1.51
C SER A 178 -19.90 4.14 2.40
N LYS A 179 -18.97 3.19 2.52
CA LYS A 179 -19.10 2.02 3.38
C LYS A 179 -17.73 1.69 3.96
N ALA A 180 -17.64 1.61 5.28
CA ALA A 180 -16.40 1.25 5.96
C ALA A 180 -16.16 -0.26 5.88
N ALA A 181 -14.89 -0.66 5.88
CA ALA A 181 -14.48 -2.03 6.13
C ALA A 181 -14.65 -2.37 7.62
N THR A 182 -14.81 -3.66 7.96
CA THR A 182 -14.95 -4.13 9.35
C THR A 182 -13.63 -4.32 10.08
N ILE A 183 -12.50 -4.17 9.39
CA ILE A 183 -11.14 -4.24 9.94
C ILE A 183 -10.34 -3.00 9.56
N GLY A 184 -9.42 -2.57 10.43
CA GLY A 184 -8.72 -1.28 10.32
C GLY A 184 -9.67 -0.10 10.51
N VAL A 185 -10.67 -0.24 11.38
CA VAL A 185 -11.75 0.74 11.56
C VAL A 185 -11.20 2.00 12.23
N SER A 186 -11.58 3.18 11.73
CA SER A 186 -11.09 4.49 12.21
C SER A 186 -9.60 4.76 12.01
N ASP A 187 -8.84 3.83 11.45
CA ASP A 187 -7.45 4.04 11.10
C ASP A 187 -7.32 4.77 9.76
N THR A 188 -6.28 5.61 9.66
CA THR A 188 -5.93 6.33 8.44
C THR A 188 -4.75 5.66 7.78
N LEU A 189 -4.98 5.06 6.60
CA LEU A 189 -3.96 4.34 5.85
C LEU A 189 -3.69 4.99 4.50
N SER A 190 -2.43 4.95 4.05
CA SER A 190 -2.09 5.38 2.69
C SER A 190 -2.65 4.44 1.64
N ALA A 191 -3.20 5.01 0.58
CA ALA A 191 -3.65 4.31 -0.61
C ALA A 191 -3.22 5.05 -1.87
N LYS A 192 -3.07 4.31 -2.96
CA LYS A 192 -2.99 4.90 -4.30
C LYS A 192 -4.24 4.52 -5.05
N ILE A 193 -4.90 5.49 -5.66
CA ILE A 193 -6.12 5.30 -6.43
C ILE A 193 -5.79 5.59 -7.88
N ASN A 194 -5.99 4.59 -8.73
CA ASN A 194 -5.83 4.71 -10.16
C ASN A 194 -7.17 5.09 -10.78
N PHE A 195 -7.19 6.24 -11.44
CA PHE A 195 -8.31 6.73 -12.21
C PHE A 195 -8.03 6.48 -13.70
N PRO A 196 -8.99 5.89 -14.43
CA PRO A 196 -8.87 5.78 -15.87
C PRO A 196 -8.95 7.16 -16.54
N GLU A 197 -8.68 7.21 -17.84
CA GLU A 197 -8.83 8.41 -18.67
C GLU A 197 -10.25 8.98 -18.59
N VAL A 198 -10.34 10.31 -18.47
CA VAL A 198 -11.59 11.07 -18.45
C VAL A 198 -11.82 11.64 -19.85
N ALA A 199 -12.78 11.09 -20.59
CA ALA A 199 -13.38 11.73 -21.77
C ALA A 199 -12.40 12.28 -22.84
N GLU A 200 -11.27 11.62 -23.09
CA GLU A 200 -10.19 12.07 -23.99
C GLU A 200 -9.51 13.39 -23.58
N VAL A 201 -9.83 13.92 -22.40
CA VAL A 201 -9.21 15.14 -21.87
C VAL A 201 -8.02 14.81 -20.95
N SER A 202 -8.02 13.66 -20.29
CA SER A 202 -6.91 13.27 -19.40
C SER A 202 -6.32 11.92 -19.76
N GLU A 203 -5.05 11.73 -19.42
CA GLU A 203 -4.48 10.38 -19.34
C GLU A 203 -4.97 9.69 -18.06
N SER A 204 -4.74 8.37 -17.94
CA SER A 204 -4.95 7.67 -16.67
C SER A 204 -3.99 8.19 -15.61
N VAL A 205 -4.49 8.50 -14.41
CA VAL A 205 -3.68 9.05 -13.31
C VAL A 205 -3.72 8.17 -12.09
N THR A 206 -2.61 8.14 -11.34
CA THR A 206 -2.57 7.48 -10.03
C THR A 206 -2.37 8.55 -8.95
N LEU A 207 -3.36 8.71 -8.08
CA LEU A 207 -3.35 9.67 -6.99
C LEU A 207 -2.98 8.96 -5.69
N SER A 208 -1.98 9.47 -4.97
CA SER A 208 -1.67 8.99 -3.62
C SER A 208 -2.49 9.79 -2.61
N THR A 209 -3.14 9.11 -1.66
CA THR A 209 -4.00 9.71 -0.64
C THR A 209 -3.96 8.92 0.66
N SER A 210 -4.53 9.48 1.72
CA SER A 210 -4.79 8.78 2.98
C SER A 210 -6.29 8.58 3.14
N ILE A 211 -6.70 7.36 3.48
CA ILE A 211 -8.10 6.99 3.66
C ILE A 211 -8.30 6.64 5.13
N THR A 212 -9.16 7.40 5.80
CA THR A 212 -9.67 7.01 7.12
C THR A 212 -10.84 6.05 6.94
N ASN A 213 -10.74 4.83 7.46
CA ASN A 213 -11.78 3.82 7.34
C ASN A 213 -12.98 4.10 8.26
N THR A 214 -13.68 5.19 7.99
CA THR A 214 -14.88 5.64 8.69
C THR A 214 -15.86 6.12 7.64
N GLN A 215 -17.11 5.65 7.72
CA GLN A 215 -18.16 6.12 6.83
C GLN A 215 -18.25 7.65 6.88
N THR A 216 -18.46 8.28 5.72
CA THR A 216 -18.50 9.73 5.49
C THR A 216 -17.18 10.48 5.67
N SER A 217 -16.07 9.82 5.99
CA SER A 217 -14.76 10.46 5.92
C SER A 217 -14.45 10.84 4.47
N GLY A 218 -14.22 12.14 4.25
CA GLY A 218 -13.89 12.73 2.96
C GLY A 218 -12.39 12.99 2.81
N PHE A 219 -11.90 12.90 1.58
CA PHE A 219 -10.53 13.21 1.22
C PHE A 219 -10.45 13.74 -0.21
N ASP A 220 -9.51 14.66 -0.41
CA ASP A 220 -9.22 15.25 -1.71
C ASP A 220 -7.81 14.86 -2.16
N SER A 221 -7.64 14.66 -3.45
CA SER A 221 -6.33 14.45 -4.05
C SER A 221 -6.27 15.12 -5.42
N SER A 222 -5.11 15.63 -5.79
CA SER A 222 -4.93 16.30 -7.07
C SER A 222 -3.61 15.91 -7.73
N HIS A 223 -3.63 15.93 -9.05
CA HIS A 223 -2.46 15.82 -9.92
C HIS A 223 -2.47 17.01 -10.86
N ASN A 224 -1.29 17.60 -11.06
CA ASN A 224 -1.11 18.74 -11.94
C ASN A 224 0.11 18.47 -12.82
N ASP A 225 -0.16 18.35 -14.12
CA ASP A 225 0.85 18.28 -15.17
C ASP A 225 0.58 19.39 -16.18
N VAL A 226 0.55 20.63 -15.70
CA VAL A 226 0.46 21.83 -16.52
C VAL A 226 1.83 22.47 -16.64
N SER A 227 2.31 22.59 -17.87
CA SER A 227 3.55 23.25 -18.23
C SER A 227 3.26 24.56 -18.98
N THR A 228 4.19 25.51 -18.89
CA THR A 228 4.13 26.75 -19.66
C THR A 228 4.90 26.58 -20.97
N VAL A 229 4.22 26.75 -22.09
CA VAL A 229 4.82 26.70 -23.43
C VAL A 229 4.87 28.11 -24.00
N THR A 230 5.99 28.48 -24.61
CA THR A 230 6.14 29.79 -25.27
C THR A 230 5.86 29.67 -26.75
N VAL A 231 4.87 30.40 -27.24
CA VAL A 231 4.54 30.54 -28.66
C VAL A 231 5.22 31.79 -29.18
N VAL A 232 6.15 31.63 -30.11
CA VAL A 232 6.82 32.74 -30.79
C VAL A 232 6.09 33.04 -32.09
N MET A 233 5.67 34.29 -32.28
CA MET A 233 4.95 34.77 -33.46
C MET A 233 5.66 35.98 -34.07
N ASN A 234 5.65 36.07 -35.39
CA ASN A 234 6.10 37.26 -36.10
C ASN A 234 4.93 38.25 -36.18
N ALA A 235 5.05 39.40 -35.53
CA ALA A 235 4.06 40.47 -35.53
C ALA A 235 4.44 41.55 -36.55
N PRO A 236 3.58 41.84 -37.55
CA PRO A 236 3.71 43.02 -38.37
C PRO A 236 3.62 44.30 -37.52
N LYS A 237 4.22 45.40 -38.02
CA LYS A 237 4.24 46.69 -37.33
C LYS A 237 2.82 47.14 -36.95
N GLY A 238 2.61 47.32 -35.66
CA GLY A 238 1.35 47.84 -35.11
C GLY A 238 0.25 46.80 -34.93
N GLU A 239 0.47 45.54 -35.29
CA GLU A 239 -0.48 44.45 -35.07
C GLU A 239 -0.34 43.84 -33.67
N THR A 240 -1.44 43.26 -33.17
CA THR A 240 -1.48 42.54 -31.91
C THR A 240 -1.58 41.05 -32.17
N CYS A 241 -0.64 40.27 -31.64
CA CYS A 241 -0.70 38.82 -31.72
C CYS A 241 -1.45 38.26 -30.52
N ASN A 242 -2.37 37.34 -30.79
CA ASN A 242 -3.19 36.65 -29.81
C ASN A 242 -2.93 35.15 -29.89
N ALA A 243 -2.58 34.53 -28.77
CA ALA A 243 -2.60 33.08 -28.61
C ALA A 243 -3.92 32.66 -27.97
N ILE A 244 -4.66 31.77 -28.62
CA ILE A 244 -5.94 31.27 -28.11
C ILE A 244 -5.70 29.86 -27.53
N THR A 245 -6.06 29.70 -26.27
CA THR A 245 -5.98 28.42 -25.55
C THR A 245 -7.40 27.93 -25.29
N SER A 246 -7.69 26.68 -25.63
CA SER A 246 -8.92 26.00 -25.23
C SER A 246 -8.70 25.34 -23.87
N VAL A 247 -9.56 25.66 -22.91
CA VAL A 247 -9.59 25.03 -21.61
C VAL A 247 -10.85 24.19 -21.53
N THR A 248 -10.71 22.89 -21.36
CA THR A 248 -11.84 21.96 -21.24
C THR A 248 -11.81 21.31 -19.88
N THR A 249 -12.89 21.48 -19.12
CA THR A 249 -13.09 20.87 -17.80
C THR A 249 -14.19 19.83 -17.91
N CYS A 250 -13.92 18.60 -17.51
CA CYS A 250 -14.88 17.50 -17.46
C CYS A 250 -15.01 16.97 -16.04
N THR A 251 -16.26 16.78 -15.59
CA THR A 251 -16.57 16.22 -14.27
C THR A 251 -17.28 14.87 -14.42
N LEU A 252 -16.85 13.88 -13.64
CA LEU A 252 -17.40 12.53 -13.58
C LEU A 252 -17.61 12.08 -12.14
N GLN A 253 -18.52 11.13 -11.94
CA GLN A 253 -18.65 10.41 -10.67
C GLN A 253 -17.76 9.18 -10.70
N ALA A 254 -16.99 8.96 -9.65
CA ALA A 254 -16.10 7.82 -9.47
C ALA A 254 -16.52 6.99 -8.27
N THR A 255 -16.39 5.67 -8.39
CA THR A 255 -16.52 4.71 -7.30
C THR A 255 -15.27 3.84 -7.25
N GLY A 256 -14.96 3.28 -6.09
CA GLY A 256 -13.83 2.40 -5.90
C GLY A 256 -14.02 1.48 -4.71
N ARG A 257 -13.24 0.40 -4.65
CA ARG A 257 -13.29 -0.57 -3.57
C ARG A 257 -11.88 -0.79 -3.04
N VAL A 258 -11.68 -0.48 -1.76
CA VAL A 258 -10.39 -0.58 -1.07
C VAL A 258 -10.37 -1.90 -0.29
N GLN A 259 -9.43 -2.79 -0.60
CA GLN A 259 -9.25 -4.04 0.12
C GLN A 259 -8.32 -3.85 1.32
N TYR A 260 -8.86 -4.12 2.51
CA TYR A 260 -8.12 -4.27 3.76
C TYR A 260 -7.89 -5.76 3.97
N LEU A 261 -6.63 -6.22 4.02
CA LEU A 261 -6.27 -7.63 4.20
C LEU A 261 -5.58 -7.82 5.55
N ALA A 262 -6.05 -8.81 6.32
CA ALA A 262 -5.41 -9.26 7.53
C ALA A 262 -4.26 -10.25 7.25
N SER A 263 -3.15 -10.09 7.96
CA SER A 263 -1.97 -10.97 7.91
C SER A 263 -1.24 -11.02 9.25
N GLY A 264 -0.46 -12.06 9.50
CA GLY A 264 0.32 -12.23 10.72
C GLY A 264 -0.25 -13.31 11.65
N TRP A 265 -0.19 -13.12 12.97
CA TRP A 265 -0.39 -14.21 13.94
C TRP A 265 -1.54 -13.95 14.92
N VAL A 266 -2.38 -14.96 15.11
CA VAL A 266 -3.40 -14.99 16.16
C VAL A 266 -2.95 -15.97 17.24
N TRP A 267 -2.84 -15.48 18.47
CA TRP A 267 -2.34 -16.22 19.62
C TRP A 267 -3.47 -16.83 20.45
N PHE A 268 -3.25 -18.06 20.89
CA PHE A 268 -4.10 -18.88 21.73
C PHE A 268 -3.30 -19.20 23.01
N ASN A 269 -3.63 -18.50 24.09
CA ASN A 269 -2.98 -18.65 25.39
C ASN A 269 -3.84 -19.54 26.26
N TYR A 270 -3.44 -20.79 26.41
CA TYR A 270 -4.14 -21.80 27.20
C TYR A 270 -3.81 -21.66 28.69
N ASP A 271 -4.80 -21.97 29.53
CA ASP A 271 -4.61 -21.98 30.98
C ASP A 271 -3.71 -23.15 31.43
N ASP A 272 -3.79 -24.27 30.69
CA ASP A 272 -2.97 -25.48 30.89
C ASP A 272 -2.02 -25.73 29.71
N LYS A 273 -0.89 -26.40 29.98
CA LYS A 273 0.03 -26.78 28.90
C LYS A 273 -0.63 -27.74 27.94
N THR A 274 -0.62 -27.38 26.66
CA THR A 274 -1.00 -28.26 25.56
C THR A 274 0.18 -28.45 24.64
N HIS A 275 0.52 -29.71 24.34
CA HIS A 275 1.65 -30.06 23.49
C HIS A 275 2.99 -29.41 23.91
N GLY A 276 3.20 -29.25 25.22
CA GLY A 276 4.44 -28.72 25.80
C GLY A 276 4.48 -27.20 26.01
N HIS A 277 3.52 -26.44 25.48
CA HIS A 277 3.51 -24.97 25.56
C HIS A 277 2.15 -24.43 26.04
N TYR A 278 2.16 -23.26 26.68
CA TYR A 278 0.93 -22.54 27.06
C TYR A 278 0.43 -21.63 25.95
N LYS A 279 1.34 -21.07 25.14
CA LYS A 279 1.02 -20.05 24.15
C LYS A 279 1.38 -20.56 22.77
N TRP A 280 0.37 -20.69 21.93
CA TRP A 280 0.48 -21.08 20.54
C TRP A 280 -0.06 -19.97 19.67
N SER A 281 0.42 -19.83 18.45
CA SER A 281 -0.20 -18.94 17.48
C SER A 281 -0.35 -19.58 16.12
N VAL A 282 -1.39 -19.13 15.44
CA VAL A 282 -1.74 -19.54 14.08
C VAL A 282 -1.46 -18.38 13.16
N ASN A 283 -0.71 -18.64 12.09
CA ASN A 283 -0.54 -17.68 11.02
C ASN A 283 -1.83 -17.57 10.20
N ILE A 284 -2.38 -16.35 10.08
CA ILE A 284 -3.69 -16.10 9.44
C ILE A 284 -3.65 -16.57 7.98
N GLU A 285 -2.65 -16.17 7.19
CA GLU A 285 -2.54 -16.54 5.78
C GLU A 285 -2.24 -18.03 5.53
N SER A 286 -1.70 -18.73 6.51
CA SER A 286 -1.47 -20.17 6.45
C SER A 286 -2.71 -21.00 6.75
N ALA A 287 -3.55 -20.54 7.70
CA ALA A 287 -4.79 -21.22 8.07
C ALA A 287 -5.96 -20.86 7.13
N VAL A 288 -5.99 -19.62 6.65
CA VAL A 288 -7.01 -19.11 5.74
C VAL A 288 -6.33 -18.69 4.44
N THR A 289 -6.18 -19.66 3.53
CA THR A 289 -5.43 -19.47 2.28
C THR A 289 -6.14 -18.54 1.30
N ASN A 290 -7.48 -18.51 1.34
CA ASN A 290 -8.27 -17.56 0.56
C ASN A 290 -8.11 -16.14 1.12
N ALA A 291 -7.68 -15.20 0.28
CA ALA A 291 -7.50 -13.80 0.68
C ALA A 291 -8.83 -13.12 1.00
N ASP A 292 -9.92 -13.47 0.33
CA ASP A 292 -11.24 -12.87 0.58
C ASP A 292 -11.75 -13.13 2.00
N ASP A 293 -11.49 -14.33 2.51
CA ASP A 293 -11.86 -14.72 3.88
C ASP A 293 -11.00 -14.04 4.96
N ARG A 294 -9.90 -13.40 4.54
CA ARG A 294 -9.03 -12.56 5.38
C ARG A 294 -9.18 -11.07 5.10
N SER A 295 -10.12 -10.69 4.24
CA SER A 295 -10.28 -9.32 3.79
C SER A 295 -11.60 -8.71 4.25
N SER A 296 -11.60 -7.40 4.41
CA SER A 296 -12.81 -6.59 4.37
C SER A 296 -12.61 -5.45 3.37
N TYR A 297 -13.71 -4.86 2.93
CA TYR A 297 -13.71 -3.87 1.88
C TYR A 297 -14.38 -2.58 2.33
N ALA A 298 -13.70 -1.46 2.08
CA ALA A 298 -14.32 -0.15 2.13
C ALA A 298 -14.73 0.26 0.70
N GLU A 299 -15.88 0.91 0.57
CA GLU A 299 -16.33 1.50 -0.69
C GLU A 299 -16.12 3.00 -0.62
N ILE A 300 -15.53 3.55 -1.69
CA ILE A 300 -15.35 4.98 -1.87
C ILE A 300 -16.20 5.46 -3.04
N LYS A 301 -16.71 6.68 -2.95
CA LYS A 301 -17.44 7.34 -4.03
C LYS A 301 -17.21 8.84 -3.99
N GLY A 302 -17.34 9.50 -5.13
CA GLY A 302 -17.30 10.96 -5.20
C GLY A 302 -17.10 11.45 -6.63
N SER A 303 -16.55 12.64 -6.79
CA SER A 303 -16.36 13.28 -8.09
C SER A 303 -14.90 13.40 -8.47
N VAL A 304 -14.63 13.26 -9.77
CA VAL A 304 -13.33 13.56 -10.38
C VAL A 304 -13.55 14.64 -11.42
N GLU A 305 -12.73 15.67 -11.34
CA GLU A 305 -12.67 16.76 -12.28
C GLU A 305 -11.32 16.71 -13.01
N ALA A 306 -11.36 16.72 -14.34
CA ALA A 306 -10.18 16.84 -15.18
C ALA A 306 -10.25 18.14 -15.98
N THR A 307 -9.23 18.99 -15.87
CA THR A 307 -9.13 20.25 -16.63
C THR A 307 -7.92 20.21 -17.53
N THR A 308 -8.14 20.41 -18.83
CA THR A 308 -7.10 20.36 -19.86
C THR A 308 -6.91 21.71 -20.50
N HIS A 309 -5.65 22.11 -20.62
CA HIS A 309 -5.20 23.31 -21.30
C HIS A 309 -4.53 22.90 -22.61
N ALA A 310 -5.11 23.30 -23.73
CA ALA A 310 -4.56 23.01 -25.05
C ALA A 310 -4.52 24.26 -25.92
N SER A 311 -3.36 24.53 -26.54
CA SER A 311 -3.16 25.70 -27.38
C SER A 311 -3.66 25.44 -28.80
N TYR A 312 -4.52 26.32 -29.31
CA TYR A 312 -5.03 26.23 -30.68
C TYR A 312 -5.05 27.61 -31.33
N LYS A 313 -3.96 27.88 -32.06
CA LYS A 313 -3.74 29.01 -32.99
C LYS A 313 -3.27 30.32 -32.33
N GLY A 314 -2.15 30.81 -32.87
CA GLY A 314 -1.72 32.19 -32.79
C GLY A 314 -2.25 32.99 -33.98
N LYS A 315 -2.76 34.20 -33.76
CA LYS A 315 -3.20 35.11 -34.82
C LYS A 315 -2.74 36.54 -34.52
N CYS A 316 -2.04 37.16 -35.47
CA CYS A 316 -1.74 38.58 -35.47
C CYS A 316 -2.75 39.30 -36.37
N ALA A 317 -3.30 40.43 -35.88
CA ALA A 317 -4.24 41.28 -36.60
C ALA A 317 -4.23 42.71 -36.02
#